data_AF-A0A842MPE1-F1
#
_entry.id   AF-A0A842MPE1-F1
#
_cell.length_a   1.000
_cell.length_b   1.000
_cell.length_c   1.000
_cell.angle_alpha   90.00
_cell.angle_beta   90.00
_cell.angle_gamma   90.00
#
_symmetry.space_group_name_H-M   'P 1'
#
loop_
_entity.id
_entity.type
_entity.pdbx_description
1 polymer ?
#
loop_
_entity_poly.entity_id
_entity_poly.type
_entity_poly.pdbx_seq_one_letter_code
_entity_poly.pdbx_strand_id
1 'polypeptide(L)'
;MKKIIAYLVLFFALAIIYSSVVLSFFVNLDVEISYYGLISGLILNFLIMFIPSIVFAYLYYEGNVLNNLYFRKEGAIKSVSIAISATLIFIFLQGIFLFIIGYKESNPLAEKIVEIVKGNLFLLFLIPVISSISEETFYRGIIQNLLQEKIGVYSIFLTSIIFAIAHIEYKTIFQFLMPFLFGILLGFLMYKFKNIFAPISAHFFYNFLSLFFSLLYG
;
A
#
# COMPACT_ATOMS: atom_id res chain seq x y z
N MET A 1 25.27 -17.43 -0.45
CA MET A 1 24.92 -16.85 -1.77
C MET A 1 23.43 -16.51 -1.91
N LYS A 2 22.48 -17.44 -1.67
CA LYS A 2 21.03 -17.17 -1.82
C LYS A 2 20.51 -15.93 -1.07
N LYS A 3 20.87 -15.76 0.21
CA LYS A 3 20.47 -14.58 1.01
C LYS A 3 21.03 -13.25 0.48
N ILE A 4 22.23 -13.26 -0.12
CA ILE A 4 22.81 -12.07 -0.75
C ILE A 4 21.97 -11.68 -1.97
N ILE A 5 21.59 -12.66 -2.80
CA ILE A 5 20.71 -12.43 -3.95
C ILE A 5 19.34 -11.91 -3.48
N ALA A 6 18.78 -12.45 -2.39
CA ALA A 6 17.53 -11.94 -1.82
C ALA A 6 17.65 -10.44 -1.48
N TYR A 7 18.69 -10.02 -0.76
CA TYR A 7 18.89 -8.61 -0.45
C TYR A 7 19.12 -7.74 -1.69
N LEU A 8 19.78 -8.26 -2.74
CA LEU A 8 19.90 -7.54 -4.01
C LEU A 8 18.54 -7.34 -4.69
N VAL A 9 17.68 -8.36 -4.71
CA VAL A 9 16.32 -8.27 -5.24
C VAL A 9 15.52 -7.19 -4.50
N LEU A 10 15.56 -7.20 -3.17
CA LEU A 10 14.90 -6.18 -2.36
C LEU A 10 15.50 -4.78 -2.59
N PHE A 11 16.82 -4.68 -2.69
CA PHE A 11 17.51 -3.42 -2.96
C PHE A 11 17.07 -2.82 -4.29
N PHE A 12 17.01 -3.59 -5.37
CA PHE A 12 16.56 -3.07 -6.67
C PHE A 12 15.09 -2.65 -6.66
N ALA A 13 14.21 -3.41 -6.01
CA ALA A 13 12.81 -3.02 -5.86
C ALA A 13 12.68 -1.69 -5.11
N LEU A 14 13.36 -1.54 -3.97
CA LEU A 14 13.41 -0.29 -3.22
C LEU A 14 14.01 0.85 -4.06
N ALA A 15 15.12 0.60 -4.75
CA ALA A 15 15.76 1.62 -5.58
C ALA A 15 14.80 2.13 -6.67
N ILE A 16 14.07 1.25 -7.35
CA ILE A 16 13.06 1.64 -8.34
C ILE A 16 11.96 2.50 -7.70
N ILE A 17 11.34 2.04 -6.61
CA ILE A 17 10.25 2.76 -5.93
C ILE A 17 10.70 4.14 -5.43
N TYR A 18 11.84 4.22 -4.74
CA TYR A 18 12.27 5.49 -4.13
C TYR A 18 12.98 6.41 -5.11
N SER A 19 13.58 5.89 -6.17
CA SER A 19 14.08 6.74 -7.26
C SER A 19 12.94 7.42 -8.01
N SER A 20 11.79 6.76 -8.23
CA SER A 20 10.64 7.43 -8.85
C SER A 20 10.11 8.57 -7.98
N VAL A 21 10.07 8.37 -6.65
CA VAL A 21 9.75 9.44 -5.69
C VAL A 21 10.76 10.58 -5.79
N VAL A 22 12.06 10.29 -5.75
CA VAL A 22 13.10 11.34 -5.85
C VAL A 22 13.00 12.08 -7.18
N LEU A 23 12.79 11.37 -8.30
CA LEU A 23 12.66 11.96 -9.63
C LEU A 23 11.46 12.90 -9.73
N SER A 24 10.34 12.62 -9.05
CA SER A 24 9.17 13.53 -9.04
C SER A 24 9.47 14.90 -8.40
N PHE A 25 10.55 15.01 -7.61
CA PHE A 25 11.02 16.31 -7.11
C PHE A 25 11.69 17.17 -8.18
N PHE A 26 12.31 16.55 -9.18
CA PHE A 26 13.12 17.22 -10.20
C PHE A 26 12.43 17.31 -11.55
N VAL A 27 11.52 16.38 -11.87
CA VAL A 27 10.85 16.30 -13.15
C VAL A 27 9.34 16.43 -12.93
N ASN A 28 8.76 17.54 -13.40
CA ASN A 28 7.32 17.67 -13.53
C ASN A 28 6.92 17.15 -14.91
N LEU A 29 6.56 15.87 -14.98
CA LEU A 29 5.96 15.31 -16.17
C LEU A 29 4.46 15.60 -16.14
N ASP A 30 4.01 16.54 -16.97
CA ASP A 30 2.58 16.74 -17.27
C ASP A 30 2.09 15.60 -18.19
N VAL A 31 2.18 14.36 -17.71
CA VAL A 31 1.69 13.20 -18.44
C VAL A 31 0.18 13.14 -18.25
N GLU A 32 -0.56 13.29 -19.33
CA GLU A 32 -1.95 12.90 -19.35
C GLU A 32 -2.07 11.41 -19.07
N ILE A 33 -2.77 11.08 -17.99
CA ILE A 33 -2.98 9.69 -17.61
C ILE A 33 -4.11 9.16 -18.46
N SER A 34 -3.74 8.24 -19.35
CA SER A 34 -4.69 7.47 -20.15
C SER A 34 -5.12 6.21 -19.40
N TYR A 35 -6.23 5.61 -19.85
CA TYR A 35 -6.65 4.27 -19.40
C TYR A 35 -5.50 3.24 -19.47
N TYR A 36 -4.76 3.21 -20.59
CA TYR A 36 -3.62 2.30 -20.75
C TYR A 36 -2.45 2.64 -19.82
N GLY A 37 -2.22 3.92 -19.55
CA GLY A 37 -1.24 4.37 -18.56
C GLY A 37 -1.58 3.94 -17.14
N LEU A 38 -2.85 4.00 -16.76
CA LEU A 38 -3.32 3.52 -15.46
C LEU A 38 -3.15 2.01 -15.32
N ILE A 39 -3.55 1.23 -16.34
CA ILE A 39 -3.39 -0.23 -16.33
C ILE A 39 -1.92 -0.63 -16.31
N SER A 40 -1.07 0.02 -17.10
CA SER A 40 0.37 -0.27 -17.09
C SER A 40 1.01 0.10 -15.75
N GLY A 41 0.61 1.20 -15.14
CA GLY A 41 1.03 1.61 -13.80
C GLY A 41 0.68 0.57 -12.73
N LEU A 42 -0.56 0.04 -12.75
CA LEU A 42 -0.98 -1.05 -11.86
C LEU A 42 -0.17 -2.33 -12.05
N ILE A 43 0.07 -2.71 -13.31
CA ILE A 43 0.88 -3.90 -13.63
C ILE A 43 2.32 -3.70 -13.14
N LEU A 44 2.92 -2.52 -13.38
CA LEU A 44 4.26 -2.20 -12.91
C LEU A 44 4.34 -2.21 -11.38
N ASN A 45 3.37 -1.60 -10.68
CA ASN A 45 3.28 -1.65 -9.23
C ASN A 45 3.28 -3.11 -8.74
N PHE A 46 2.44 -3.97 -9.33
CA PHE A 46 2.39 -5.39 -8.98
C PHE A 46 3.73 -6.10 -9.27
N LEU A 47 4.34 -5.87 -10.43
CA LEU A 47 5.60 -6.50 -10.81
C LEU A 47 6.78 -6.03 -9.94
N ILE A 48 6.81 -4.77 -9.52
CA ILE A 48 7.91 -4.20 -8.73
C ILE A 48 7.79 -4.57 -7.25
N MET A 49 6.58 -4.77 -6.73
CA MET A 49 6.39 -5.05 -5.30
C MET A 49 6.08 -6.51 -5.01
N PHE A 50 5.11 -7.12 -5.71
CA PHE A 50 4.70 -8.49 -5.43
C PHE A 50 5.76 -9.51 -5.84
N ILE A 51 6.28 -9.42 -7.08
CA ILE A 51 7.22 -10.41 -7.60
C ILE A 51 8.54 -10.43 -6.80
N PRO A 52 9.22 -9.30 -6.54
CA PRO A 52 10.37 -9.26 -5.65
C PRO A 52 10.09 -9.80 -4.26
N SER A 53 8.88 -9.63 -3.71
CA SER A 53 8.52 -10.19 -2.41
C SER A 53 8.46 -11.72 -2.42
N ILE A 54 7.83 -12.32 -3.44
CA ILE A 54 7.79 -13.77 -3.60
C ILE A 54 9.21 -14.33 -3.78
N VAL A 55 10.01 -13.70 -4.65
CA VAL A 55 11.40 -14.10 -4.92
C VAL A 55 12.27 -13.95 -3.67
N PHE A 56 12.14 -12.83 -2.95
CA PHE A 56 12.84 -12.60 -1.70
C PHE A 56 12.51 -13.70 -0.69
N ALA A 57 11.23 -13.95 -0.44
CA ALA A 57 10.79 -14.93 0.54
C ALA A 57 11.28 -16.36 0.19
N TYR A 58 11.28 -16.72 -1.10
CA TYR A 58 11.84 -17.99 -1.58
C TYR A 58 13.35 -18.13 -1.36
N LEU A 59 14.11 -17.04 -1.53
CA LEU A 59 15.57 -17.05 -1.42
C LEU A 59 16.07 -16.88 0.02
N TYR A 60 15.28 -16.20 0.87
CA TYR A 60 15.68 -15.79 2.21
C TYR A 60 15.21 -16.76 3.29
N TYR A 61 13.93 -17.17 3.23
CA TYR A 61 13.31 -18.03 4.22
C TYR A 61 13.27 -19.48 3.74
N GLU A 62 13.35 -20.41 4.70
CA GLU A 62 13.18 -21.84 4.41
C GLU A 62 11.68 -22.23 4.47
N GLY A 63 11.30 -23.28 3.76
CA GLY A 63 9.93 -23.79 3.76
C GLY A 63 8.99 -23.10 2.76
N ASN A 64 7.70 -23.02 3.11
CA ASN A 64 6.66 -22.54 2.21
C ASN A 64 6.66 -20.99 2.11
N VAL A 65 6.84 -20.48 0.90
CA VAL A 65 6.92 -19.04 0.60
C VAL A 65 5.70 -18.26 1.09
N LEU A 66 4.50 -18.75 0.82
CA LEU A 66 3.26 -18.06 1.20
C LEU A 66 3.08 -18.02 2.73
N ASN A 67 3.44 -19.10 3.42
CA ASN A 67 3.41 -19.12 4.89
C ASN A 67 4.43 -18.16 5.52
N ASN A 68 5.62 -18.02 4.91
CA ASN A 68 6.64 -17.07 5.33
C ASN A 68 6.23 -15.61 5.11
N LEU A 69 5.37 -15.37 4.11
CA LEU A 69 4.69 -14.10 3.86
C LEU A 69 3.37 -13.95 4.62
N TYR A 70 3.07 -14.88 5.53
CA TYR A 70 1.87 -14.87 6.38
C TYR A 70 0.53 -14.92 5.62
N PHE A 71 0.50 -15.50 4.42
CA PHE A 71 -0.74 -15.91 3.75
C PHE A 71 -1.34 -17.14 4.45
N ARG A 72 -1.96 -16.91 5.61
CA ARG A 72 -2.51 -17.95 6.48
C ARG A 72 -4.02 -17.98 6.39
N LYS A 73 -4.59 -19.15 6.09
CA LYS A 73 -6.05 -19.33 6.12
C LYS A 73 -6.61 -19.38 7.54
N GLU A 74 -5.80 -19.86 8.48
CA GLU A 74 -6.18 -19.93 9.89
C GLU A 74 -6.39 -18.53 10.47
N GLY A 75 -7.53 -18.33 11.13
CA GLY A 75 -7.91 -17.05 11.71
C GLY A 75 -8.20 -15.93 10.70
N ALA A 76 -8.15 -16.20 9.38
CA ALA A 76 -8.30 -15.18 8.33
C ALA A 76 -9.64 -14.46 8.39
N ILE A 77 -10.74 -15.18 8.62
CA ILE A 77 -12.08 -14.58 8.72
C ILE A 77 -12.11 -13.56 9.87
N LYS A 78 -11.64 -13.96 11.06
CA LYS A 78 -11.62 -13.08 12.24
C LYS A 78 -10.72 -11.86 12.01
N SER A 79 -9.52 -12.07 11.45
CA SER A 79 -8.57 -10.98 11.24
C SER A 79 -9.07 -9.99 10.18
N VAL A 80 -9.67 -10.47 9.10
CA VAL A 80 -10.33 -9.65 8.06
C VAL A 80 -11.51 -8.88 8.64
N SER A 81 -12.40 -9.50 9.41
CA SER A 81 -13.55 -8.79 10.00
C SER A 81 -13.10 -7.65 10.93
N ILE A 82 -12.08 -7.89 11.75
CA ILE A 82 -11.52 -6.85 12.63
C ILE A 82 -10.81 -5.76 11.82
N ALA A 83 -10.07 -6.14 10.77
CA ALA A 83 -9.38 -5.20 9.88
C ALA A 83 -10.37 -4.25 9.19
N ILE A 84 -11.44 -4.78 8.61
CA ILE A 84 -12.50 -3.98 7.98
C ILE A 84 -13.12 -3.02 9.00
N SER A 85 -13.47 -3.51 10.20
CA SER A 85 -14.05 -2.68 11.26
C SER A 85 -13.11 -1.54 11.66
N ALA A 86 -11.82 -1.84 11.83
CA ALA A 86 -10.80 -0.86 12.17
C ALA A 86 -10.61 0.18 11.05
N THR A 87 -10.64 -0.25 9.78
CA THR A 87 -10.57 0.67 8.63
C THR A 87 -11.78 1.59 8.56
N LEU A 88 -13.00 1.10 8.80
CA LEU A 88 -14.19 1.96 8.81
C LEU A 88 -14.12 3.03 9.90
N ILE A 89 -13.66 2.65 11.10
CA ILE A 89 -13.42 3.60 12.19
C ILE A 89 -12.33 4.60 11.79
N PHE A 90 -11.24 4.14 11.18
CA PHE A 90 -10.15 5.00 10.72
C PHE A 90 -10.63 6.04 9.71
N ILE A 91 -11.37 5.64 8.67
CA ILE A 91 -11.92 6.53 7.65
C ILE A 91 -12.87 7.56 8.29
N PHE A 92 -13.72 7.12 9.22
CA PHE A 92 -14.64 8.01 9.92
C PHE A 92 -13.90 9.08 10.73
N LEU A 93 -12.90 8.67 11.51
CA LEU A 93 -12.08 9.60 12.31
C LEU A 93 -11.24 10.53 11.43
N GLN A 94 -10.69 10.01 10.33
CA GLN A 94 -9.98 10.81 9.33
C GLN A 94 -10.90 11.85 8.70
N GLY A 95 -12.13 11.47 8.33
CA GLY A 95 -13.12 12.39 7.76
C GLY A 95 -13.47 13.52 8.74
N ILE A 96 -13.70 13.21 10.02
CA ILE A 96 -13.92 14.23 11.06
C ILE A 96 -12.70 15.15 11.16
N PHE A 97 -11.50 14.59 11.20
CA PHE A 97 -10.27 15.38 11.31
C PHE A 97 -10.12 16.35 10.14
N LEU A 98 -10.27 15.86 8.89
CA LEU A 98 -10.18 16.69 7.69
C LEU A 98 -11.27 17.77 7.63
N PHE A 99 -12.48 17.45 8.09
CA PHE A 99 -13.58 18.42 8.20
C PHE A 99 -13.27 19.54 9.19
N ILE A 100 -12.77 19.20 10.39
CA ILE A 100 -12.44 20.20 11.43
C ILE A 100 -11.37 21.17 10.96
N ILE A 101 -10.35 20.69 10.26
CA ILE A 101 -9.26 21.53 9.74
C ILE A 101 -9.64 22.26 8.44
N GLY A 102 -10.82 22.00 7.88
CA GLY A 102 -11.28 22.59 6.62
C GLY A 102 -10.43 22.20 5.41
N TYR A 103 -9.73 21.06 5.45
CA TYR A 103 -8.88 20.61 4.36
C TYR A 103 -9.74 20.09 3.22
N LYS A 104 -9.59 20.71 2.05
CA LYS A 104 -10.17 20.21 0.79
C LYS A 104 -9.03 19.66 -0.03
N GLU A 105 -9.03 18.35 -0.20
CA GLU A 105 -8.08 17.71 -1.09
C GLU A 105 -8.43 18.07 -2.53
N SER A 106 -7.49 18.66 -3.26
CA SER A 106 -7.53 18.75 -4.71
C SER A 106 -6.30 18.02 -5.22
N ASN A 107 -6.54 16.93 -5.94
CA ASN A 107 -5.50 16.12 -6.52
C ASN A 107 -5.88 15.84 -7.98
N PRO A 108 -5.27 16.55 -8.95
CA PRO A 108 -5.59 16.38 -10.37
C PRO A 108 -5.43 14.93 -10.88
N LEU A 109 -4.52 14.15 -10.28
CA LEU A 109 -4.39 12.72 -10.60
C LEU A 109 -5.57 11.93 -10.08
N ALA A 110 -6.03 12.19 -8.86
CA ALA A 110 -7.21 11.52 -8.31
C ALA A 110 -8.44 11.83 -9.16
N GLU A 111 -8.63 13.09 -9.58
CA GLU A 111 -9.72 13.51 -10.47
C GLU A 111 -9.68 12.78 -11.82
N LYS A 112 -8.50 12.69 -12.46
CA LYS A 112 -8.32 11.93 -13.71
C LYS A 112 -8.59 10.43 -13.53
N ILE A 113 -8.13 9.84 -12.43
CA ILE A 113 -8.41 8.42 -12.13
C ILE A 113 -9.92 8.21 -11.99
N VAL A 114 -10.63 9.10 -11.30
CA VAL A 114 -12.09 9.05 -11.14
C VAL A 114 -12.78 9.12 -12.50
N GLU A 115 -12.35 10.01 -13.40
CA GLU A 115 -12.89 10.11 -14.76
C GLU A 115 -12.73 8.80 -15.55
N ILE A 116 -11.54 8.19 -15.51
CA ILE A 116 -11.27 6.90 -16.17
C ILE A 116 -12.15 5.79 -15.57
N VAL A 117 -12.32 5.78 -14.25
CA VAL A 117 -13.14 4.79 -13.55
C VAL A 117 -14.63 4.97 -13.86
N LYS A 118 -15.12 6.20 -14.04
CA LYS A 118 -16.50 6.47 -14.53
C LYS A 118 -16.75 5.79 -15.88
N GLY A 119 -15.73 5.72 -16.75
CA GLY A 119 -15.78 5.02 -18.03
C GLY A 119 -15.72 3.48 -17.94
N ASN A 120 -15.17 2.93 -16.86
CA ASN A 120 -15.10 1.48 -16.62
C ASN A 120 -15.13 1.13 -15.12
N LEU A 121 -16.32 0.83 -14.60
CA LEU A 121 -16.52 0.52 -13.18
C LEU A 121 -15.78 -0.74 -12.69
N PHE A 122 -15.29 -1.61 -13.58
CA PHE A 122 -14.42 -2.70 -13.16
C PHE A 122 -13.15 -2.20 -12.46
N LEU A 123 -12.67 -1.02 -12.84
CA LEU A 123 -11.50 -0.38 -12.24
C LEU A 123 -11.71 0.00 -10.77
N LEU A 124 -12.96 0.22 -10.35
CA LEU A 124 -13.31 0.47 -8.94
C LEU A 124 -12.88 -0.70 -8.04
N PHE A 125 -12.86 -1.93 -8.57
CA PHE A 125 -12.40 -3.12 -7.87
C PHE A 125 -10.95 -3.48 -8.22
N LEU A 126 -10.57 -3.35 -9.49
CA LEU A 126 -9.25 -3.75 -9.95
C LEU A 126 -8.13 -2.93 -9.27
N ILE A 127 -8.29 -1.59 -9.22
CA ILE A 127 -7.26 -0.70 -8.64
C ILE A 127 -7.00 -1.09 -7.17
N PRO A 128 -8.01 -1.11 -6.26
CA PRO A 128 -7.75 -1.41 -4.86
C PRO A 128 -7.27 -2.84 -4.62
N VAL A 129 -7.74 -3.84 -5.38
CA VAL A 129 -7.31 -5.24 -5.21
C VAL A 129 -5.83 -5.38 -5.55
N ILE A 130 -5.43 -4.90 -6.73
CA ILE A 130 -4.06 -5.09 -7.22
C ILE A 130 -3.08 -4.34 -6.32
N SER A 131 -3.34 -3.06 -6.00
CA SER A 131 -2.45 -2.26 -5.17
C SER A 131 -2.34 -2.79 -3.74
N SER A 132 -3.46 -3.17 -3.10
CA SER A 132 -3.40 -3.70 -1.73
C SER A 132 -2.64 -5.02 -1.65
N ILE A 133 -2.81 -5.93 -2.60
CA ILE A 133 -2.07 -7.21 -2.59
C ILE A 133 -0.57 -6.97 -2.77
N SER A 134 -0.16 -6.16 -3.75
CA SER A 134 1.25 -5.91 -4.05
C SER A 134 1.94 -5.16 -2.91
N GLU A 135 1.34 -4.07 -2.43
CA GLU A 135 1.92 -3.20 -1.42
C GLU A 135 2.00 -3.89 -0.06
N GLU A 136 0.94 -4.57 0.39
CA GLU A 136 0.98 -5.25 1.69
C GLU A 136 1.94 -6.44 1.68
N THR A 137 2.06 -7.16 0.56
CA THR A 137 3.05 -8.23 0.43
C THR A 137 4.47 -7.70 0.56
N PHE A 138 4.75 -6.52 0.00
CA PHE A 138 6.07 -5.89 0.06
C PHE A 138 6.35 -5.25 1.43
N TYR A 139 5.52 -4.30 1.85
CA TYR A 139 5.77 -3.54 3.07
C TYR A 139 5.57 -4.36 4.34
N ARG A 140 4.51 -5.18 4.42
CA ARG A 140 4.15 -5.93 5.63
C ARG A 140 4.72 -7.34 5.59
N GLY A 141 4.63 -7.99 4.42
CA GLY A 141 5.17 -9.33 4.19
C GLY A 141 6.70 -9.42 4.19
N ILE A 142 7.42 -8.38 3.75
CA ILE A 142 8.90 -8.38 3.72
C ILE A 142 9.49 -7.35 4.66
N ILE A 143 9.28 -6.05 4.41
CA ILE A 143 10.05 -5.00 5.09
C ILE A 143 9.76 -5.00 6.60
N GLN A 144 8.49 -5.05 6.98
CA GLN A 144 8.10 -5.04 8.40
C GLN A 144 8.58 -6.29 9.11
N ASN A 145 8.50 -7.45 8.46
CA ASN A 145 8.96 -8.71 9.05
C ASN A 145 10.48 -8.70 9.30
N LEU A 146 11.28 -8.27 8.33
CA LEU A 146 12.73 -8.12 8.47
C LEU A 146 13.11 -7.11 9.57
N LEU A 147 12.39 -6.00 9.66
CA LEU A 147 12.60 -5.01 10.72
C LEU A 147 12.15 -5.55 12.08
N GLN A 148 11.06 -6.30 12.14
CA GLN A 148 10.53 -6.85 13.38
C GLN A 148 11.50 -7.84 14.02
N GLU A 149 12.26 -8.61 13.22
CA GLU A 149 13.34 -9.47 13.71
C GLU A 149 14.47 -8.68 14.40
N LYS A 150 14.67 -7.41 14.04
CA LYS A 150 15.77 -6.57 14.54
C LYS A 150 15.36 -5.59 15.64
N ILE A 151 14.18 -4.96 15.50
CA ILE A 151 13.73 -3.85 16.35
C ILE A 151 12.33 -4.10 16.96
N GLY A 152 11.79 -5.31 16.83
CA GLY A 152 10.52 -5.69 17.46
C GLY A 152 9.35 -4.81 17.01
N VAL A 153 8.52 -4.36 17.96
CA VAL A 153 7.29 -3.60 17.69
C VAL A 153 7.54 -2.25 17.00
N TYR A 154 8.74 -1.68 17.14
CA TYR A 154 9.11 -0.43 16.45
C TYR A 154 9.19 -0.58 14.93
N SER A 155 9.19 -1.82 14.41
CA SER A 155 9.08 -2.07 12.98
C SER A 155 7.84 -1.42 12.38
N ILE A 156 6.71 -1.44 13.09
CA ILE A 156 5.43 -0.83 12.65
C ILE A 156 5.66 0.63 12.26
N PHE A 157 6.28 1.40 13.15
CA PHE A 157 6.52 2.82 12.94
C PHE A 157 7.46 3.06 11.75
N LEU A 158 8.59 2.34 11.70
CA LEU A 158 9.58 2.53 10.64
C LEU A 158 9.03 2.12 9.26
N THR A 159 8.31 1.00 9.14
CA THR A 159 7.66 0.64 7.88
C THR A 159 6.56 1.61 7.48
N SER A 160 5.86 2.21 8.43
CA SER A 160 4.83 3.22 8.12
C SER A 160 5.45 4.48 7.53
N ILE A 161 6.63 4.90 8.02
CA ILE A 161 7.39 6.00 7.42
C ILE A 161 7.82 5.65 6.00
N ILE A 162 8.43 4.47 5.83
CA ILE A 162 8.93 4.00 4.53
C ILE A 162 7.76 3.93 3.52
N PHE A 163 6.60 3.41 3.93
CA PHE A 163 5.37 3.39 3.13
C PHE A 163 4.88 4.79 2.78
N ALA A 164 4.82 5.71 3.75
CA ALA A 164 4.35 7.07 3.53
C ALA A 164 5.27 7.88 2.59
N ILE A 165 6.58 7.67 2.64
CA ILE A 165 7.53 8.31 1.71
C ILE A 165 7.22 7.92 0.26
N ALA A 166 6.77 6.68 0.02
CA ALA A 166 6.41 6.23 -1.32
C ALA A 166 5.18 6.95 -1.91
N HIS A 167 4.42 7.69 -1.09
CA HIS A 167 3.21 8.40 -1.47
C HIS A 167 3.39 9.92 -1.63
N ILE A 168 4.61 10.45 -1.49
CA ILE A 168 4.89 11.89 -1.61
C ILE A 168 5.01 12.28 -3.10
N GLU A 169 3.91 12.23 -3.83
CA GLU A 169 3.89 12.54 -5.27
C GLU A 169 3.62 14.03 -5.54
N TYR A 170 2.69 14.66 -4.81
CA TYR A 170 2.36 16.10 -4.93
C TYR A 170 2.92 16.96 -3.79
N LYS A 171 3.84 16.40 -3.00
CA LYS A 171 4.67 17.15 -2.03
C LYS A 171 3.87 17.87 -0.95
N THR A 172 2.64 17.42 -0.65
CA THR A 172 1.85 17.96 0.45
C THR A 172 2.12 17.19 1.75
N ILE A 173 2.03 17.88 2.89
CA ILE A 173 2.20 17.23 4.20
C ILE A 173 1.13 16.16 4.46
N PHE A 174 -0.07 16.32 3.90
CA PHE A 174 -1.17 15.37 4.04
C PHE A 174 -0.94 14.07 3.25
N GLN A 175 -0.25 14.15 2.12
CA GLN A 175 0.17 12.96 1.35
C GLN A 175 1.26 12.13 2.05
N PHE A 176 1.93 12.70 3.05
CA PHE A 176 2.74 11.91 3.97
C PHE A 176 1.94 11.47 5.20
N LEU A 177 1.25 12.41 5.86
CA LEU A 177 0.61 12.17 7.15
C LEU A 177 -0.51 11.13 7.08
N MET A 178 -1.36 11.16 6.05
CA MET A 178 -2.48 10.23 5.93
C MET A 178 -2.00 8.79 5.65
N PRO A 179 -1.12 8.55 4.65
CA PRO A 179 -0.53 7.23 4.46
C PRO A 179 0.32 6.75 5.64
N PHE A 180 0.97 7.66 6.38
CA PHE A 180 1.72 7.30 7.58
C PHE A 180 0.81 6.76 8.69
N LEU A 181 -0.26 7.49 9.02
CA LEU A 181 -1.21 7.07 10.05
C LEU A 181 -1.95 5.78 9.66
N PHE A 182 -2.34 5.67 8.39
CA PHE A 182 -2.94 4.44 7.88
C PHE A 182 -1.93 3.29 7.87
N GLY A 183 -0.67 3.60 7.55
CA GLY A 183 0.43 2.65 7.60
C GLY A 183 0.64 2.04 8.98
N ILE A 184 0.48 2.83 10.05
CA ILE A 184 0.53 2.35 11.44
C ILE A 184 -0.60 1.36 11.70
N LEU A 185 -1.82 1.66 11.27
CA LEU A 185 -2.97 0.75 11.40
C LEU A 185 -2.67 -0.58 10.71
N LEU A 186 -2.24 -0.55 9.44
CA LEU A 186 -1.90 -1.75 8.67
C LEU A 186 -0.77 -2.55 9.33
N GLY A 187 0.28 -1.87 9.79
CA GLY A 187 1.40 -2.52 10.46
C GLY A 187 1.00 -3.15 11.80
N PHE A 188 0.10 -2.50 12.55
CA PHE A 188 -0.47 -3.07 13.77
C PHE A 188 -1.35 -4.29 13.49
N LEU A 189 -2.20 -4.26 12.45
CA LEU A 189 -2.99 -5.42 12.03
C LEU A 189 -2.08 -6.61 11.68
N MET A 190 -1.01 -6.35 10.93
CA MET A 190 0.00 -7.37 10.61
C MET A 190 0.67 -7.93 11.87
N TYR A 191 1.13 -7.06 12.77
CA TYR A 191 1.77 -7.45 14.02
C TYR A 191 0.86 -8.29 14.93
N LYS A 192 -0.40 -7.87 15.07
CA LYS A 192 -1.39 -8.50 15.97
C LYS A 192 -1.85 -9.86 15.46
N PHE A 193 -2.18 -9.95 14.17
CA PHE A 193 -2.79 -11.16 13.61
C PHE A 193 -1.80 -12.11 12.98
N LYS A 194 -0.60 -11.65 12.59
CA LYS A 194 0.36 -12.43 11.81
C LYS A 194 -0.33 -13.11 10.62
N ASN A 195 -1.16 -12.33 9.93
CA ASN A 195 -1.98 -12.79 8.83
C ASN A 195 -2.13 -11.64 7.84
N ILE A 196 -1.55 -11.80 6.66
CA ILE A 196 -1.47 -10.73 5.65
C ILE A 196 -2.84 -10.37 5.05
N PHE A 197 -3.84 -11.26 5.15
CA PHE A 197 -5.21 -10.93 4.72
C PHE A 197 -5.81 -9.78 5.55
N ALA A 198 -5.35 -9.57 6.80
CA ALA A 198 -5.81 -8.46 7.62
C ALA A 198 -5.40 -7.10 7.03
N PRO A 199 -4.11 -6.76 6.84
CA PRO A 199 -3.74 -5.51 6.19
C PRO A 199 -4.22 -5.43 4.73
N ILE A 200 -4.23 -6.53 3.95
CA ILE A 200 -4.74 -6.49 2.55
C ILE A 200 -6.20 -6.06 2.52
N SER A 201 -7.05 -6.66 3.35
CA SER A 201 -8.47 -6.29 3.40
C SER A 201 -8.66 -4.86 3.90
N ALA A 202 -7.94 -4.45 4.95
CA ALA A 202 -7.98 -3.07 5.43
C ALA A 202 -7.62 -2.06 4.33
N HIS A 203 -6.54 -2.30 3.60
CA HIS A 203 -6.06 -1.43 2.53
C HIS A 203 -7.00 -1.44 1.31
N PHE A 204 -7.48 -2.61 0.89
CA PHE A 204 -8.50 -2.72 -0.14
C PHE A 204 -9.72 -1.86 0.18
N PHE A 205 -10.31 -2.00 1.38
CA PHE A 205 -11.51 -1.25 1.76
C PHE A 205 -11.25 0.25 1.86
N TYR A 206 -10.06 0.66 2.32
CA TYR A 206 -9.69 2.07 2.35
C TYR A 206 -9.65 2.67 0.94
N ASN A 207 -8.94 2.03 0.01
CA ASN A 207 -8.84 2.52 -1.38
C ASN A 207 -10.17 2.43 -2.12
N PHE A 208 -10.92 1.34 -1.94
CA PHE A 208 -12.23 1.15 -2.54
C PHE A 208 -13.22 2.23 -2.10
N LEU A 209 -13.35 2.47 -0.79
CA LEU A 209 -14.28 3.48 -0.28
C LEU A 209 -13.86 4.89 -0.65
N SER A 210 -12.56 5.19 -0.63
CA SER A 210 -12.03 6.47 -1.11
C SER A 210 -12.43 6.72 -2.56
N LEU A 211 -12.17 5.77 -3.46
CA LEU A 211 -12.52 5.88 -4.87
C LEU A 211 -14.05 5.92 -5.09
N PHE A 212 -14.80 5.11 -4.35
CA PHE A 212 -16.26 5.07 -4.42
C PHE A 212 -16.88 6.42 -4.01
N PHE A 213 -16.44 7.02 -2.91
CA PHE A 213 -16.95 8.33 -2.49
C PHE A 213 -16.54 9.43 -3.46
N SER A 214 -15.34 9.38 -4.02
CA SER A 214 -14.92 10.31 -5.08
C SER A 214 -15.75 10.18 -6.36
N LEU A 215 -16.28 9.00 -6.67
CA LEU A 215 -17.23 8.83 -7.79
C LEU A 215 -18.60 9.45 -7.51
N LEU A 216 -19.06 9.41 -6.25
CA LEU A 216 -20.38 9.90 -5.85
C LEU A 216 -20.42 11.42 -5.65
N TYR A 217 -19.34 12.01 -5.13
CA TYR A 217 -19.30 13.40 -4.69
C TYR A 217 -18.28 14.26 -5.45
N GLY A 218 -17.51 13.66 -6.36
CA GLY A 218 -16.52 14.33 -7.22
C GLY A 218 -16.88 14.40 -8.69
#